data_AF-A0AAV9M8I0-F1
#
_entry.id   AF-A0AAV9M8I0-F1
#
_cell.length_a   1.000
_cell.length_b   1.000
_cell.length_c   1.000
_cell.angle_alpha   90.00
_cell.angle_beta   90.00
_cell.angle_gamma   90.00
#
_symmetry.space_group_name_H-M   'P 1'
#
loop_
_entity.id
_entity.type
_entity.pdbx_description
1 polymer ?
#
loop_
_entity_poly.entity_id
_entity_poly.type
_entity_poly.pdbx_seq_one_letter_code
_entity_poly.pdbx_strand_id
1 'polypeptide(L)' 'MASLNKGKLDLRKKVMPAVIVRQRKPWRRKDGVFMYFEDNAGVIVNPKGEMKGSAMTGPIGK' A
#
# COMPACT_ATOMS: atom_id res chain seq x y z
N MET A 1 4.07 9.45 1.30
CA MET A 1 2.83 10.01 1.86
C MET A 1 1.75 9.96 0.79
N ALA A 2 0.48 9.79 1.16
CA ALA A 2 -0.64 9.69 0.23
C ALA A 2 -1.84 10.51 0.73
N SER A 3 -2.64 11.01 -0.21
CA SER A 3 -3.94 11.64 0.05
C SER A 3 -5.07 10.78 -0.49
N LEU A 4 -6.20 10.77 0.23
CA LEU A 4 -7.39 10.03 -0.20
C LEU A 4 -8.21 10.87 -1.18
N ASN A 5 -8.31 10.43 -2.44
CA ASN A 5 -9.11 11.10 -3.46
C ASN A 5 -10.59 10.67 -3.44
N LYS A 6 -10.89 9.44 -3.03
CA LYS A 6 -12.24 8.84 -2.99
C LYS A 6 -12.48 8.09 -1.69
N GLY A 7 -13.70 8.13 -1.15
CA GLY A 7 -14.08 7.47 0.11
C GLY A 7 -14.72 8.42 1.13
N LYS A 8 -14.65 8.06 2.42
CA LYS A 8 -15.24 8.81 3.55
C LYS A 8 -14.73 10.25 3.60
N LEU A 9 -15.63 11.21 3.76
CA LEU A 9 -15.32 12.65 3.70
C LEU A 9 -14.25 13.06 4.72
N ASP A 10 -14.28 12.49 5.92
CA ASP A 10 -13.35 12.79 7.01
C ASP A 10 -11.88 12.50 6.71
N LEU A 11 -11.63 11.61 5.75
CA LEU A 11 -10.31 11.14 5.34
C LEU A 11 -9.83 11.80 4.04
N ARG A 12 -10.73 12.43 3.27
CA ARG A 12 -10.36 13.14 2.04
C ARG A 12 -9.51 14.37 2.38
N LYS A 13 -8.60 14.72 1.48
CA LYS A 13 -7.69 15.89 1.59
C LYS A 13 -6.71 15.87 2.77
N LYS A 14 -6.72 14.83 3.62
CA LYS A 14 -5.68 14.62 4.65
C LYS A 14 -4.49 13.87 4.05
N VAL A 15 -3.29 14.37 4.33
CA VAL A 15 -2.04 13.69 3.97
C VAL A 15 -1.68 12.72 5.09
N MET A 16 -1.52 11.44 4.74
CA MET A 16 -1.18 10.39 5.69
C MET A 16 0.00 9.55 5.20
N PRO A 17 0.77 8.94 6.10
CA PRO A 17 1.77 7.95 5.70
C PRO A 17 1.06 6.70 5.19
N ALA A 18 1.63 6.10 4.15
CA ALA A 18 1.11 4.91 3.50
C ALA A 18 2.28 4.06 3.01
N VAL A 19 2.11 2.75 3.04
CA VAL A 19 3.06 1.75 2.58
C VAL A 19 2.52 1.11 1.30
N ILE A 20 3.34 1.05 0.26
CA ILE A 20 2.98 0.37 -0.99
C ILE A 20 3.17 -1.13 -0.77
N VAL A 21 2.12 -1.92 -1.00
CA VAL A 21 2.11 -3.38 -0.78
C VAL A 21 2.12 -4.18 -2.07
N ARG A 22 1.64 -3.58 -3.18
CA ARG A 22 1.59 -4.21 -4.50
C ARG A 22 1.99 -3.21 -5.57
N GLN A 23 2.76 -3.68 -6.54
CA GLN A 23 3.19 -2.92 -7.71
C GLN A 23 3.10 -3.76 -8.98
N ARG A 24 2.55 -3.16 -10.05
CA ARG A 24 2.52 -3.75 -11.40
C ARG A 24 3.90 -3.83 -12.04
N LYS A 25 4.79 -2.89 -11.70
CA LYS A 25 6.14 -2.89 -12.25
C LYS A 25 6.90 -4.10 -11.69
N PRO A 26 7.42 -5.00 -12.54
CA PRO A 26 8.24 -6.11 -12.06
C PRO A 26 9.50 -5.58 -11.38
N TRP A 27 9.86 -6.19 -10.26
CA TRP A 27 11.10 -5.92 -9.54
C TRP A 27 11.84 -7.23 -9.27
N ARG A 28 13.16 -7.12 -9.18
CA ARG A 28 14.06 -8.25 -8.96
C ARG A 28 14.28 -8.46 -7.48
N ARG A 29 13.98 -9.66 -7.00
CA ARG A 29 14.28 -10.08 -5.63
C ARG A 29 15.73 -10.60 -5.52
N LYS A 30 16.25 -10.68 -4.29
CA LYS A 30 17.62 -11.12 -3.98
C LYS A 30 17.97 -12.52 -4.53
N ASP A 31 16.98 -13.40 -4.64
CA ASP A 31 17.08 -14.75 -5.22
C ASP A 31 17.10 -14.74 -6.77
N GLY A 32 16.96 -13.58 -7.41
CA GLY A 32 17.02 -13.42 -8.86
C GLY A 32 15.67 -13.54 -9.58
N VAL A 33 14.61 -13.90 -8.86
CA VAL A 33 13.26 -13.99 -9.42
C VAL A 33 12.65 -12.60 -9.60
N PHE A 34 11.92 -12.40 -10.70
CA PHE A 34 11.12 -11.20 -10.92
C PHE A 34 9.71 -11.42 -10.37
N MET A 35 9.26 -10.50 -9.51
CA MET A 35 7.90 -10.51 -8.97
C MET A 35 7.13 -9.29 -9.47
N TYR A 36 5.86 -9.48 -9.84
CA TYR A 36 4.93 -8.42 -10.20
C TYR A 36 3.53 -8.74 -9.69
N PHE A 37 2.71 -7.71 -9.49
CA PHE A 37 1.32 -7.83 -9.09
C PHE A 37 0.38 -7.41 -10.22
N GLU A 38 -0.86 -7.88 -10.16
CA GLU A 38 -1.91 -7.50 -11.11
C GLU A 38 -2.31 -6.02 -10.98
N ASP A 39 -2.21 -5.43 -9.79
CA ASP A 39 -2.63 -4.06 -9.49
C ASP A 39 -1.67 -3.34 -8.54
N ASN A 40 -1.80 -2.02 -8.48
CA ASN A 40 -1.07 -1.19 -7.52
C ASN A 40 -1.95 -0.99 -6.28
N ALA A 41 -1.43 -1.31 -5.11
CA ALA A 41 -2.14 -1.14 -3.85
C ALA A 41 -1.23 -0.62 -2.75
N GLY A 42 -1.81 0.19 -1.86
CA GLY A 42 -1.13 0.75 -0.70
C GLY A 42 -2.02 0.74 0.53
N VAL A 43 -1.40 0.64 1.70
CA VAL A 43 -2.06 0.56 3.01
C VAL A 43 -1.72 1.81 3.80
N ILE A 44 -2.73 2.43 4.39
CA ILE A 44 -2.55 3.61 5.25
C ILE A 44 -2.05 3.16 6.62
N VAL A 45 -0.99 3.80 7.08
CA VAL A 45 -0.36 3.51 8.36
C VAL A 45 -0.38 4.75 9.26
N ASN A 46 -0.14 4.53 10.54
CA ASN A 46 0.14 5.58 11.51
C ASN A 46 1.65 5.93 11.48
N PRO A 47 2.06 7.06 12.09
CA PRO A 47 3.48 7.42 12.22
C PRO A 47 4.33 6.36 12.95
N LYS A 48 3.69 5.51 13.78
CA LYS A 48 4.34 4.37 14.44
C LYS A 48 4.52 3.14 13.54
N GLY A 49 4.05 3.17 12.29
CA GLY A 49 4.11 2.04 11.35
C GLY A 49 2.96 1.05 11.47
N GLU A 50 2.08 1.21 12.46
CA GLU A 50 0.89 0.36 12.62
C GLU A 50 -0.18 0.69 11.58
N MET A 51 -0.90 -0.33 11.14
CA MET A 51 -1.97 -0.19 10.15
C MET A 51 -3.20 0.47 10.79
N LYS A 52 -3.84 1.40 10.07
CA LYS A 52 -5.10 2.01 10.52
C LYS A 52 -6.33 1.11 10.30
N GLY A 53 -6.20 0.09 9.46
CA GLY A 53 -7.25 -0.88 9.14
C GLY A 53 -7.02 -2.23 9.82
N SER A 54 -8.10 -2.95 10.08
CA SER A 54 -8.08 -4.25 10.78
C SER A 54 -7.62 -5.42 9.90
N ALA A 55 -7.76 -5.31 8.57
CA ALA A 55 -7.40 -6.37 7.62
C ALA A 55 -6.90 -5.80 6.29
N MET A 56 -6.00 -6.54 5.65
CA MET A 56 -5.54 -6.29 4.27
C MET A 56 -6.18 -7.34 3.35
N THR A 57 -6.67 -6.92 2.20
CA THR A 57 -7.27 -7.84 1.21
C THR A 57 -6.28 -8.17 0.12
N GLY A 58 -6.07 -9.47 -0.13
CA GLY A 58 -5.24 -9.98 -1.22
C GLY A 58 -3.79 -10.30 -0.85
N PRO A 59 -3.02 -10.84 -1.80
CA PRO A 59 -1.63 -11.25 -1.58
C PRO A 59 -0.71 -10.04 -1.44
N ILE A 60 0.28 -10.15 -0.56
CA ILE A 60 1.22 -9.06 -0.24
C ILE A 60 2.63 -9.46 -0.68
N GLY A 61 3.34 -8.51 -1.26
CA GLY A 61 4.75 -8.68 -1.62
C GLY A 61 5.65 -8.71 -0.40
N LYS A 62 6.61 -9.64 -0.42
CA LYS A 62 7.76 -9.65 0.48
C LYS A 62 9.02 -9.33 -0.30
#